data_AF-A0A177BZV1-F1
#
_entry.id   AF-A0A177BZV1-F1
#
_cell.length_a   1.000
_cell.length_b   1.000
_cell.length_c   1.000
_cell.angle_alpha   90.00
_cell.angle_beta   90.00
_cell.angle_gamma   90.00
#
_symmetry.space_group_name_H-M   'P 1'
#
loop_
_entity.id
_entity.type
_entity.pdbx_description
1 polymer ?
#
loop_
_entity_poly.entity_id
_entity_poly.type
_entity_poly.pdbx_seq_one_letter_code
_entity_poly.pdbx_strand_id
1 'polypeptide(L)'
;MRWSSSLCILSSWFLNISNACPLGDREDAHATTLQARDNTFWRRVRIGGGLGADNSAGQISDVFTVGDSSTPGGCSAQMNTVNAWLKDAITLQDAIVKAYSNYKSDKGLRQTWEFIFGIEFDGNDVDMDDLLTKMLWPAIGKRIAGVTQYLEKAASFKPWIFCSEMAGSLQQWDQPIKDKNGKEIASKLGPDGKPEDYYTLRQVFQTQASTPDMKAFYMEAFKGYDFYTNKYNSLCGDGNRYAATSRYIDRAAGNPLVPQVDITSATRNVIFCPNSFSPPNGGQHSFPSLSMAVSSGYYPPYGGDWNIGQPNIEKYIPVSGTFYHELYHLTDVGDTADPYRHMIHIYMAARQQAANNADNPESYLYMAMATYMFLNPPQGKDAVLFPAGVPKKASDVK
;
A
#
# COMPACT_ATOMS: atom_id res chain seq x y z
N MET A 1 -63.46 61.46 0.23
CA MET A 1 -63.41 61.69 1.69
C MET A 1 -62.19 60.94 2.24
N ARG A 2 -61.30 61.68 2.93
CA ARG A 2 -60.32 61.29 3.99
C ARG A 2 -59.52 59.98 3.79
N TRP A 3 -58.21 60.02 3.49
CA TRP A 3 -57.07 60.07 4.46
C TRP A 3 -57.26 59.04 5.60
N SER A 4 -56.37 58.08 5.87
CA SER A 4 -54.91 58.22 6.07
C SER A 4 -54.22 56.87 6.33
N SER A 5 -52.98 56.72 5.80
CA SER A 5 -51.73 56.26 6.47
C SER A 5 -51.66 54.87 7.14
N SER A 6 -50.58 54.09 7.19
CA SER A 6 -49.21 54.01 6.65
C SER A 6 -48.54 52.81 7.38
N LEU A 7 -47.41 52.29 6.85
CA LEU A 7 -46.44 51.31 7.46
C LEU A 7 -46.91 49.84 7.50
N CYS A 8 -46.17 48.82 7.05
CA CYS A 8 -44.72 48.60 6.84
C CYS A 8 -44.50 47.94 5.46
N ILE A 9 -43.73 48.50 4.51
CA ILE A 9 -42.26 48.48 4.39
C ILE A 9 -41.66 47.07 4.53
N LEU A 10 -41.50 46.38 3.40
CA LEU A 10 -40.27 45.77 2.86
C LEU A 10 -40.63 44.67 1.86
N SER A 11 -40.99 45.05 0.62
CA SER A 11 -41.17 44.09 -0.48
C SER A 11 -40.92 44.80 -1.82
N SER A 12 -39.69 45.26 -2.03
CA SER A 12 -39.29 45.85 -3.32
C SER A 12 -37.79 46.07 -3.44
N TRP A 13 -36.99 45.00 -3.34
CA TRP A 13 -35.63 44.98 -3.89
C TRP A 13 -35.22 43.56 -4.26
N PHE A 14 -35.74 43.01 -5.36
CA PHE A 14 -35.08 41.93 -6.10
C PHE A 14 -35.52 41.99 -7.56
N LEU A 15 -34.99 42.96 -8.29
CA LEU A 15 -34.81 42.93 -9.74
C LEU A 15 -33.90 44.11 -10.08
N ASN A 16 -32.59 43.88 -10.00
CA ASN A 16 -31.62 44.42 -10.96
C ASN A 16 -30.24 43.78 -10.72
N ILE A 17 -29.87 42.91 -11.67
CA ILE A 17 -28.55 42.84 -12.31
C ILE A 17 -27.35 43.16 -11.39
N SER A 18 -26.87 42.15 -10.66
CA SER A 18 -25.46 42.07 -10.33
C SER A 18 -24.82 41.08 -11.29
N ASN A 19 -23.88 41.57 -12.10
CA ASN A 19 -22.91 40.79 -12.84
C ASN A 19 -22.31 39.69 -11.96
N ALA A 20 -22.88 38.48 -12.00
CA ALA A 20 -22.17 37.29 -11.60
C ALA A 20 -21.36 36.86 -12.83
N CYS A 21 -20.13 37.35 -12.86
CA CYS A 21 -19.05 36.75 -13.63
C CYS A 21 -19.16 35.22 -13.47
N PRO A 22 -19.03 34.41 -14.55
CA PRO A 22 -18.78 32.98 -14.39
C PRO A 22 -17.33 32.82 -13.94
N LEU A 23 -17.05 33.25 -12.71
CA LEU A 23 -15.92 32.83 -11.92
C LEU A 23 -16.51 32.02 -10.76
N GLY A 24 -17.27 30.98 -11.13
CA GLY A 24 -17.01 29.73 -10.45
C GLY A 24 -15.58 29.42 -10.83
N ASP A 25 -14.64 29.75 -9.95
CA ASP A 25 -13.36 29.04 -9.94
C ASP A 25 -13.72 27.58 -10.19
N ARG A 26 -13.16 27.00 -11.25
CA ARG A 26 -13.15 25.55 -11.40
C ARG A 26 -12.81 25.05 -10.01
N GLU A 27 -13.76 24.43 -9.32
CA GLU A 27 -13.44 23.58 -8.19
C GLU A 27 -12.48 22.57 -8.79
N ASP A 28 -11.20 22.83 -8.59
CA ASP A 28 -10.14 21.98 -9.06
C ASP A 28 -10.39 20.65 -8.37
N ALA A 29 -11.01 19.72 -9.10
CA ALA A 29 -10.94 18.28 -8.85
C ALA A 29 -9.48 17.79 -8.77
N HIS A 30 -8.52 18.70 -8.90
CA HIS A 30 -7.08 18.56 -8.92
C HIS A 30 -6.38 19.14 -7.67
N ALA A 31 -7.08 19.87 -6.78
CA ALA A 31 -6.50 20.55 -5.61
C ALA A 31 -7.00 20.02 -4.25
N THR A 32 -7.53 18.79 -4.21
CA THR A 32 -7.78 18.10 -2.94
C THR A 32 -6.45 17.79 -2.25
N THR A 33 -6.27 18.29 -1.02
CA THR A 33 -5.11 17.96 -0.16
C THR A 33 -4.96 16.43 -0.02
N LEU A 34 -3.73 15.95 0.24
CA LEU A 34 -3.43 14.52 0.51
C LEU A 34 -4.47 13.88 1.44
N GLN A 35 -4.77 14.56 2.54
CA GLN A 35 -5.74 14.14 3.54
C GLN A 35 -7.19 14.11 3.02
N ALA A 36 -7.56 14.99 2.08
CA ALA A 36 -8.89 15.01 1.46
C ALA A 36 -9.07 13.88 0.43
N ARG A 37 -8.03 13.53 -0.34
CA ARG A 37 -8.07 12.37 -1.24
C ARG A 37 -8.09 11.06 -0.45
N ASP A 38 -7.29 10.95 0.60
CA ASP A 38 -7.31 9.76 1.45
C ASP A 38 -8.62 9.62 2.23
N ASN A 39 -9.27 10.72 2.64
CA ASN A 39 -10.63 10.65 3.19
C ASN A 39 -11.68 10.21 2.14
N THR A 40 -11.42 10.40 0.84
CA THR A 40 -12.24 9.84 -0.26
C THR A 40 -11.91 8.39 -0.60
N PHE A 41 -10.67 7.93 -0.35
CA PHE A 41 -10.27 6.53 -0.53
C PHE A 41 -10.62 5.65 0.68
N TRP A 42 -10.34 6.12 1.90
CA TRP A 42 -10.39 5.37 3.15
C TRP A 42 -11.02 6.24 4.26
N ARG A 43 -12.34 6.08 4.50
CA ARG A 43 -12.98 6.73 5.66
C ARG A 43 -12.35 6.22 6.96
N ARG A 44 -12.33 7.03 8.03
CA ARG A 44 -11.93 6.54 9.37
C ARG A 44 -12.88 5.40 9.81
N VAL A 45 -12.34 4.23 10.13
CA VAL A 45 -13.13 3.06 10.59
C VAL A 45 -12.58 2.53 11.91
N ARG A 46 -13.49 2.03 12.75
CA ARG A 46 -13.23 1.39 14.04
C ARG A 46 -12.68 -0.02 13.84
N ILE A 47 -11.71 -0.41 14.65
CA ILE A 47 -11.25 -1.80 14.74
C ILE A 47 -12.32 -2.58 15.52
N GLY A 48 -13.02 -3.50 14.85
CA GLY A 48 -14.05 -4.33 15.47
C GLY A 48 -14.85 -5.13 14.44
N GLY A 49 -14.58 -6.44 14.37
CA GLY A 49 -15.10 -7.37 13.37
C GLY A 49 -13.97 -7.89 12.47
N GLY A 50 -13.78 -9.20 12.39
CA GLY A 50 -12.89 -9.80 11.39
C GLY A 50 -13.47 -9.63 9.98
N LEU A 51 -12.70 -9.97 8.94
CA LEU A 51 -13.22 -10.04 7.57
C LEU A 51 -14.25 -11.18 7.53
N GLY A 52 -15.53 -10.87 7.73
CA GLY A 52 -16.60 -11.85 7.57
C GLY A 52 -16.54 -12.45 6.17
N ALA A 53 -16.73 -13.76 6.03
CA ALA A 53 -16.60 -14.47 4.74
C ALA A 53 -17.45 -13.87 3.60
N ASP A 54 -18.54 -13.19 3.94
CA ASP A 54 -19.47 -12.58 2.97
C ASP A 54 -19.08 -11.14 2.54
N ASN A 55 -18.09 -10.52 3.20
CA ASN A 55 -17.72 -9.11 2.98
C ASN A 55 -16.29 -8.93 2.42
N SER A 56 -15.55 -10.00 2.13
CA SER A 56 -14.19 -9.92 1.59
C SER A 56 -14.14 -10.07 0.07
N ALA A 57 -13.14 -9.47 -0.56
CA ALA A 57 -12.90 -9.60 -1.99
C ALA A 57 -12.71 -11.08 -2.40
N GLY A 58 -13.50 -11.55 -3.38
CA GLY A 58 -13.46 -12.94 -3.85
C GLY A 58 -12.41 -13.17 -4.94
N GLN A 59 -12.07 -12.11 -5.69
CA GLN A 59 -11.09 -12.12 -6.78
C GLN A 59 -10.25 -10.85 -6.76
N ILE A 60 -9.04 -10.92 -7.33
CA ILE A 60 -8.12 -9.79 -7.43
C ILE A 60 -8.75 -8.62 -8.21
N SER A 61 -9.63 -8.91 -9.18
CA SER A 61 -10.37 -7.91 -9.94
C SER A 61 -11.42 -7.16 -9.13
N ASP A 62 -11.77 -7.65 -7.94
CA ASP A 62 -12.69 -6.94 -7.03
C ASP A 62 -12.01 -5.73 -6.40
N VAL A 63 -10.69 -5.79 -6.22
CA VAL A 63 -9.89 -4.75 -5.54
C VAL A 63 -8.89 -4.03 -6.46
N PHE A 64 -8.40 -4.69 -7.52
CA PHE A 64 -7.50 -4.10 -8.51
C PHE A 64 -8.12 -4.00 -9.91
N THR A 65 -7.64 -3.04 -10.68
CA THR A 65 -7.79 -3.02 -12.13
C THR A 65 -6.77 -4.00 -12.73
N VAL A 66 -7.26 -4.96 -13.51
CA VAL A 66 -6.44 -6.00 -14.12
C VAL A 66 -6.44 -5.85 -15.63
N GLY A 67 -5.25 -5.79 -16.23
CA GLY A 67 -5.10 -5.78 -17.68
C GLY A 67 -5.48 -7.11 -18.32
N ASP A 68 -6.02 -7.04 -19.53
CA ASP A 68 -6.28 -8.21 -20.38
C ASP A 68 -4.99 -8.81 -20.98
N SER A 69 -5.11 -9.72 -21.94
CA SER A 69 -3.94 -10.33 -22.61
C SER A 69 -3.19 -9.37 -23.55
N SER A 70 -3.78 -8.23 -23.90
CA SER A 70 -3.14 -7.21 -24.74
C SER A 70 -2.41 -6.14 -23.92
N THR A 71 -2.72 -6.04 -22.63
CA THR A 71 -2.11 -5.06 -21.72
C THR A 71 -0.68 -5.48 -21.38
N PRO A 72 0.35 -4.67 -21.72
CA PRO A 72 1.73 -4.96 -21.35
C PRO A 72 1.87 -5.15 -19.84
N GLY A 73 2.55 -6.22 -19.43
CA GLY A 73 2.71 -6.57 -18.02
C GLY A 73 1.42 -6.97 -17.29
N GLY A 74 0.29 -7.14 -17.98
CA GLY A 74 -0.98 -7.54 -17.37
C GLY A 74 -0.96 -8.92 -16.71
N CYS A 75 -1.91 -9.19 -15.81
CA CYS A 75 -1.99 -10.42 -15.02
C CYS A 75 -2.93 -11.49 -15.59
N SER A 76 -3.48 -11.31 -16.80
CA SER A 76 -4.47 -12.23 -17.39
C SER A 76 -4.04 -13.70 -17.39
N ALA A 77 -2.77 -13.99 -17.69
CA ALA A 77 -2.22 -15.36 -17.65
C ALA A 77 -1.92 -15.89 -16.22
N GLN A 78 -1.92 -15.01 -15.22
CA GLN A 78 -1.55 -15.32 -13.82
C GLN A 78 -2.74 -15.22 -12.86
N MET A 79 -3.97 -15.07 -13.37
CA MET A 79 -5.16 -14.80 -12.55
C MET A 79 -5.37 -15.81 -11.42
N ASN A 80 -5.15 -17.10 -11.67
CA ASN A 80 -5.28 -18.12 -10.63
C ASN A 80 -4.28 -17.90 -9.49
N THR A 81 -3.05 -17.55 -9.83
CA THR A 81 -1.97 -17.28 -8.88
C THR A 81 -2.27 -16.05 -8.03
N VAL A 82 -2.60 -14.91 -8.66
CA VAL A 82 -2.87 -13.67 -7.91
C VAL A 82 -4.17 -13.72 -7.11
N ASN A 83 -5.18 -14.49 -7.57
CA ASN A 83 -6.39 -14.76 -6.78
C ASN A 83 -6.08 -15.62 -5.54
N ALA A 84 -5.16 -16.59 -5.65
CA ALA A 84 -4.71 -17.37 -4.50
C ALA A 84 -3.93 -16.48 -3.51
N TRP A 85 -3.07 -15.59 -4.00
CA TRP A 85 -2.38 -14.62 -3.14
C TRP A 85 -3.33 -13.67 -2.43
N LEU A 86 -4.43 -13.25 -3.07
CA LEU A 86 -5.47 -12.46 -2.41
C LEU A 86 -6.10 -13.20 -1.23
N LYS A 87 -6.43 -14.49 -1.40
CA LYS A 87 -7.00 -15.31 -0.33
C LYS A 87 -6.03 -15.47 0.84
N ASP A 88 -4.76 -15.69 0.55
CA ASP A 88 -3.71 -15.75 1.56
C ASP A 88 -3.57 -14.40 2.29
N ALA A 89 -3.58 -13.27 1.57
CA ALA A 89 -3.50 -11.94 2.15
C ALA A 89 -4.70 -11.62 3.06
N ILE A 90 -5.93 -11.99 2.66
CA ILE A 90 -7.12 -11.89 3.51
C ILE A 90 -6.95 -12.72 4.79
N THR A 91 -6.44 -13.95 4.67
CA THR A 91 -6.21 -14.84 5.81
C THR A 91 -5.16 -14.28 6.77
N LEU A 92 -4.07 -13.73 6.25
CA LEU A 92 -3.03 -13.05 7.03
C LEU A 92 -3.58 -11.78 7.70
N GLN A 93 -4.37 -10.98 6.98
CA GLN A 93 -5.02 -9.79 7.53
C GLN A 93 -5.95 -10.15 8.69
N ASP A 94 -6.74 -11.22 8.54
CA ASP A 94 -7.61 -11.72 9.61
C ASP A 94 -6.83 -12.15 10.84
N ALA A 95 -5.67 -12.79 10.66
CA ALA A 95 -4.81 -13.17 11.76
C ALA A 95 -4.34 -11.93 12.53
N ILE A 96 -3.80 -10.90 11.87
CA ILE A 96 -3.33 -9.70 12.58
C ILE A 96 -4.48 -8.91 13.22
N VAL A 97 -5.67 -8.86 12.60
CA VAL A 97 -6.87 -8.25 13.21
C VAL A 97 -7.30 -9.02 14.47
N LYS A 98 -7.23 -10.36 14.46
CA LYS A 98 -7.46 -11.19 15.65
C LYS A 98 -6.43 -10.93 16.74
N ALA A 99 -5.13 -10.80 16.39
CA ALA A 99 -4.11 -10.41 17.36
C ALA A 99 -4.40 -9.04 17.98
N TYR A 100 -4.80 -8.07 17.17
CA TYR A 100 -5.05 -6.70 17.65
C TYR A 100 -6.32 -6.61 18.51
N SER A 101 -7.33 -7.45 18.25
CA SER A 101 -8.57 -7.45 19.02
C SER A 101 -8.52 -8.30 20.30
N ASN A 102 -7.70 -9.36 20.34
CA ASN A 102 -7.73 -10.35 21.42
C ASN A 102 -6.47 -10.35 22.31
N TYR A 103 -5.55 -9.41 22.15
CA TYR A 103 -4.33 -9.35 22.96
C TYR A 103 -4.64 -9.32 24.47
N LYS A 104 -5.72 -8.68 24.92
CA LYS A 104 -6.04 -8.60 26.36
C LYS A 104 -6.28 -9.98 26.98
N SER A 105 -6.88 -10.89 26.23
CA SER A 105 -7.26 -12.24 26.68
C SER A 105 -6.21 -13.32 26.37
N ASP A 106 -5.26 -13.06 25.47
CA ASP A 106 -4.28 -14.05 25.01
C ASP A 106 -2.85 -13.55 25.17
N LYS A 107 -2.11 -14.19 26.08
CA LYS A 107 -0.70 -13.86 26.37
C LYS A 107 0.20 -14.06 25.16
N GLY A 108 0.00 -15.10 24.35
CA GLY A 108 0.84 -15.37 23.19
C GLY A 108 0.68 -14.28 22.11
N LEU A 109 -0.54 -13.76 21.94
CA LEU A 109 -0.79 -12.63 21.04
C LEU A 109 -0.10 -11.35 21.53
N ARG A 110 -0.11 -11.07 22.85
CA ARG A 110 0.68 -9.95 23.42
C ARG A 110 2.17 -10.10 23.19
N GLN A 111 2.73 -11.26 23.48
CA GLN A 111 4.14 -11.54 23.26
C GLN A 111 4.53 -11.37 21.79
N THR A 112 3.63 -11.65 20.85
CA THR A 112 3.88 -11.41 19.42
C THR A 112 4.01 -9.90 19.12
N TRP A 113 3.15 -9.05 19.70
CA TRP A 113 3.27 -7.58 19.60
C TRP A 113 4.56 -7.05 20.22
N GLU A 114 4.95 -7.57 21.39
CA GLU A 114 6.21 -7.23 22.06
C GLU A 114 7.42 -7.55 21.18
N PHE A 115 7.47 -8.74 20.59
CA PHE A 115 8.64 -9.17 19.80
C PHE A 115 8.79 -8.42 18.48
N ILE A 116 7.70 -8.04 17.83
CA ILE A 116 7.73 -7.50 16.47
C ILE A 116 7.71 -5.98 16.47
N PHE A 117 6.86 -5.37 17.30
CA PHE A 117 6.69 -3.92 17.34
C PHE A 117 7.26 -3.27 18.59
N GLY A 118 7.64 -4.04 19.61
CA GLY A 118 8.18 -3.48 20.86
C GLY A 118 7.10 -2.79 21.69
N ILE A 119 5.84 -3.22 21.56
CA ILE A 119 4.73 -2.69 22.34
C ILE A 119 4.86 -3.14 23.78
N GLU A 120 4.84 -2.18 24.70
CA GLU A 120 4.84 -2.44 26.14
C GLU A 120 3.40 -2.62 26.66
N PHE A 121 3.24 -3.47 27.68
CA PHE A 121 1.95 -3.80 28.27
C PHE A 121 1.99 -3.62 29.79
N ASP A 122 0.99 -2.92 30.33
CA ASP A 122 0.72 -2.86 31.76
C ASP A 122 -0.35 -3.92 32.12
N GLY A 123 0.12 -5.03 32.68
CA GLY A 123 -0.70 -6.21 32.93
C GLY A 123 -1.23 -6.85 31.65
N ASN A 124 -2.51 -6.62 31.35
CA ASN A 124 -3.16 -7.14 30.14
C ASN A 124 -3.55 -6.02 29.16
N ASP A 125 -3.28 -4.75 29.48
CA ASP A 125 -3.58 -3.61 28.61
C ASP A 125 -2.30 -3.03 28.02
N VAL A 126 -2.42 -2.29 26.94
CA VAL A 126 -1.29 -1.58 26.34
C VAL A 126 -0.82 -0.49 27.31
N ASP A 127 0.49 -0.39 27.54
CA ASP A 127 1.06 0.66 28.37
C ASP A 127 1.00 2.00 27.61
N MET A 128 0.01 2.82 27.96
CA MET A 128 -0.19 4.15 27.35
C MET A 128 0.60 5.25 28.07
N ASP A 129 1.31 4.92 29.14
CA ASP A 129 2.25 5.80 29.82
C ASP A 129 3.64 5.73 29.18
N ASP A 130 4.00 4.60 28.56
CA ASP A 130 5.15 4.53 27.66
C ASP A 130 4.93 5.38 26.40
N LEU A 131 5.83 6.36 26.20
CA LEU A 131 5.71 7.37 25.15
C LEU A 131 5.74 6.75 23.75
N LEU A 132 6.57 5.73 23.56
CA LEU A 132 6.69 5.10 22.26
C LEU A 132 5.45 4.25 21.97
N THR A 133 5.04 3.40 22.91
CA THR A 133 3.86 2.55 22.78
C THR A 133 2.61 3.38 22.49
N LYS A 134 2.44 4.49 23.21
CA LYS A 134 1.37 5.48 22.96
C LYS A 134 1.36 6.03 21.54
N MET A 135 2.52 6.16 20.90
CA MET A 135 2.66 6.61 19.51
C MET A 135 2.46 5.47 18.51
N LEU A 136 3.06 4.30 18.74
CA LEU A 136 3.03 3.16 17.82
C LEU A 136 1.67 2.49 17.77
N TRP A 137 1.04 2.25 18.91
CA TRP A 137 -0.19 1.46 18.98
C TRP A 137 -1.34 2.02 18.13
N PRO A 138 -1.61 3.35 18.15
CA PRO A 138 -2.59 3.96 17.23
C PRO A 138 -2.16 3.92 15.76
N ALA A 139 -0.86 4.09 15.47
CA ALA A 139 -0.34 4.05 14.10
C ALA A 139 -0.49 2.66 13.47
N ILE A 140 -0.15 1.61 14.23
CA ILE A 140 -0.35 0.21 13.88
C ILE A 140 -1.83 -0.06 13.60
N GLY A 141 -2.71 0.34 14.53
CA GLY A 141 -4.15 0.16 14.36
C GLY A 141 -4.69 0.86 13.11
N LYS A 142 -4.22 2.07 12.81
CA LYS A 142 -4.61 2.82 11.60
C LYS A 142 -4.20 2.08 10.32
N ARG A 143 -2.99 1.53 10.26
CA ARG A 143 -2.47 0.83 9.07
C ARG A 143 -3.18 -0.50 8.84
N ILE A 144 -3.40 -1.29 9.91
CA ILE A 144 -4.23 -2.51 9.85
C ILE A 144 -5.62 -2.17 9.32
N ALA A 145 -6.26 -1.11 9.84
CA ALA A 145 -7.56 -0.67 9.37
C ALA A 145 -7.57 -0.22 7.90
N GLY A 146 -6.48 0.35 7.39
CA GLY A 146 -6.32 0.72 5.99
C GLY A 146 -6.38 -0.49 5.06
N VAL A 147 -5.59 -1.53 5.36
CA VAL A 147 -5.59 -2.79 4.61
C VAL A 147 -6.93 -3.52 4.74
N THR A 148 -7.50 -3.61 5.94
CA THR A 148 -8.84 -4.20 6.14
C THR A 148 -9.88 -3.52 5.25
N GLN A 149 -9.95 -2.18 5.26
CA GLN A 149 -10.91 -1.46 4.44
C GLN A 149 -10.72 -1.68 2.94
N TYR A 150 -9.46 -1.73 2.47
CA TYR A 150 -9.14 -2.04 1.08
C TYR A 150 -9.66 -3.42 0.67
N LEU A 151 -9.55 -4.42 1.54
CA LEU A 151 -9.96 -5.79 1.27
C LEU A 151 -11.48 -6.02 1.44
N GLU A 152 -12.16 -5.25 2.30
CA GLU A 152 -13.62 -5.33 2.53
C GLU A 152 -14.45 -4.55 1.51
N LYS A 153 -13.90 -3.45 0.98
CA LYS A 153 -14.60 -2.55 0.07
C LYS A 153 -13.82 -2.48 -1.21
N ALA A 154 -14.40 -3.00 -2.29
CA ALA A 154 -13.99 -2.62 -3.63
C ALA A 154 -13.96 -1.09 -3.69
N ALA A 155 -12.77 -0.51 -3.71
CA ALA A 155 -12.63 0.94 -3.72
C ALA A 155 -13.36 1.48 -4.96
N SER A 156 -13.96 2.67 -4.82
CA SER A 156 -14.56 3.39 -5.96
C SER A 156 -13.55 3.64 -7.09
N PHE A 157 -12.26 3.57 -6.76
CA PHE A 157 -11.14 3.56 -7.68
C PHE A 157 -10.21 2.39 -7.36
N LYS A 158 -9.99 1.51 -8.34
CA LYS A 158 -9.14 0.33 -8.18
C LYS A 158 -7.73 0.60 -8.71
N PRO A 159 -6.68 0.50 -7.88
CA PRO A 159 -5.30 0.60 -8.36
C PRO A 159 -5.02 -0.49 -9.38
N TRP A 160 -4.00 -0.29 -10.23
CA TRP A 160 -3.60 -1.34 -11.18
C TRP A 160 -2.77 -2.41 -10.51
N ILE A 161 -2.87 -3.64 -11.03
CA ILE A 161 -1.95 -4.71 -10.70
C ILE A 161 -1.30 -5.25 -11.98
N PHE A 162 0.01 -5.39 -11.93
CA PHE A 162 0.83 -5.89 -13.03
C PHE A 162 1.65 -7.09 -12.57
N CYS A 163 1.85 -8.03 -13.48
CA CYS A 163 2.56 -9.29 -13.25
C CYS A 163 3.93 -9.33 -13.96
N SER A 164 4.39 -8.20 -14.51
CA SER A 164 5.71 -8.06 -15.11
C SER A 164 6.09 -6.58 -15.26
N GLU A 165 7.41 -6.30 -15.29
CA GLU A 165 7.97 -4.99 -15.58
C GLU A 165 7.66 -4.45 -16.98
N MET A 166 7.14 -5.30 -17.88
CA MET A 166 6.65 -4.87 -19.20
C MET A 166 5.48 -3.87 -19.12
N ALA A 167 4.90 -3.66 -17.93
CA ALA A 167 3.85 -2.66 -17.69
C ALA A 167 4.27 -1.23 -18.03
N GLY A 168 5.57 -0.92 -17.92
CA GLY A 168 6.12 0.40 -18.15
C GLY A 168 7.28 0.41 -19.11
N SER A 169 7.36 1.49 -19.89
CA SER A 169 8.46 1.75 -20.82
C SER A 169 9.31 2.90 -20.30
N LEU A 170 10.62 2.68 -20.15
CA LEU A 170 11.55 3.72 -19.71
C LEU A 170 11.50 4.92 -20.65
N GLN A 171 11.36 6.12 -20.08
CA GLN A 171 11.34 7.39 -20.81
C GLN A 171 12.57 8.22 -20.43
N GLN A 172 13.18 8.85 -21.44
CA GLN A 172 14.25 9.81 -21.21
C GLN A 172 13.65 11.16 -20.82
N TRP A 173 14.33 11.88 -19.92
CA TRP A 173 13.84 13.16 -19.39
C TRP A 173 13.62 14.24 -20.46
N ASP A 174 14.37 14.19 -21.56
CA ASP A 174 14.31 15.20 -22.62
C ASP A 174 13.36 14.80 -23.77
N GLN A 175 12.58 13.71 -23.61
CA GLN A 175 11.56 13.30 -24.59
C GLN A 175 10.24 14.05 -24.38
N PRO A 176 9.41 14.19 -25.44
CA PRO A 176 8.07 14.73 -25.34
C PRO A 176 7.23 14.02 -24.28
N ILE A 177 6.54 14.80 -23.45
CA ILE A 177 5.56 14.27 -22.49
C ILE A 177 4.23 13.99 -23.19
N LYS A 178 3.54 12.94 -22.72
CA LYS A 178 2.21 12.53 -23.18
C LYS A 178 1.10 13.00 -22.23
N ASP A 179 -0.04 13.40 -22.81
CA ASP A 179 -1.26 13.73 -22.09
C ASP A 179 -2.00 12.48 -21.58
N LYS A 180 -3.14 12.68 -20.92
CA LYS A 180 -4.02 11.60 -20.45
C LYS A 180 -4.57 10.66 -21.53
N ASN A 181 -4.44 11.02 -22.81
CA ASN A 181 -4.83 10.20 -23.95
C ASN A 181 -3.63 9.49 -24.60
N GLY A 182 -2.41 9.72 -24.09
CA GLY A 182 -1.18 9.18 -24.64
C GLY A 182 -0.60 9.99 -25.81
N LYS A 183 -1.08 11.21 -26.06
CA LYS A 183 -0.62 12.09 -27.14
C LYS A 183 0.41 13.09 -26.63
N GLU A 184 1.45 13.34 -27.43
CA GLU A 184 2.46 14.36 -27.12
C GLU A 184 1.85 15.77 -27.02
N ILE A 185 2.34 16.54 -26.06
CA ILE A 185 1.79 17.87 -25.74
C ILE A 185 2.65 18.96 -26.39
N ALA A 186 2.08 19.70 -27.33
CA ALA A 186 2.77 20.79 -27.99
C ALA A 186 3.04 21.94 -27.00
N SER A 187 4.30 22.40 -26.94
CA SER A 187 4.68 23.64 -26.23
C SER A 187 4.48 24.87 -27.12
N LYS A 188 4.52 24.68 -28.45
CA LYS A 188 4.34 25.74 -29.44
C LYS A 188 3.59 25.20 -30.66
N LEU A 189 2.60 25.96 -31.12
CA LEU A 189 1.89 25.71 -32.37
C LEU A 189 2.34 26.71 -33.44
N GLY A 190 2.52 26.23 -34.66
CA GLY A 190 2.77 27.06 -35.83
C GLY A 190 1.49 27.75 -36.34
N PRO A 191 1.61 28.62 -37.35
CA PRO A 191 0.47 29.36 -37.92
C PRO A 191 -0.63 28.48 -38.52
N ASP A 192 -0.30 27.24 -38.93
CA ASP A 192 -1.22 26.24 -39.45
C ASP A 192 -1.85 25.36 -38.35
N GLY A 193 -1.57 25.65 -37.08
CA GLY A 193 -2.07 24.92 -35.92
C GLY A 193 -1.33 23.60 -35.65
N LYS A 194 -0.26 23.28 -36.37
CA LYS A 194 0.55 22.08 -36.11
C LYS A 194 1.60 22.32 -35.01
N PRO A 195 1.99 21.28 -34.26
CA PRO A 195 3.09 21.39 -33.30
C PRO A 195 4.40 21.76 -33.99
N GLU A 196 5.05 22.82 -33.51
CA GLU A 196 6.43 23.18 -33.86
C GLU A 196 7.42 22.72 -32.78
N ASP A 197 6.96 22.57 -31.54
CA ASP A 197 7.75 22.15 -30.39
C ASP A 197 6.84 21.45 -29.35
N TYR A 198 7.44 20.67 -28.46
CA TYR A 198 6.75 19.87 -27.45
C TYR A 198 7.27 20.14 -26.03
N TYR A 199 6.38 20.06 -25.04
CA TYR A 199 6.81 19.99 -23.66
C TYR A 199 7.55 18.68 -23.41
N THR A 200 8.69 18.74 -22.71
CA THR A 200 9.45 17.56 -22.31
C THR A 200 9.08 17.09 -20.92
N LEU A 201 9.39 15.83 -20.63
CA LEU A 201 9.17 15.25 -19.31
C LEU A 201 9.90 16.03 -18.20
N ARG A 202 11.14 16.47 -18.45
CA ARG A 202 11.95 17.31 -17.54
C ARG A 202 11.27 18.63 -17.23
N GLN A 203 10.69 19.29 -18.23
CA GLN A 203 10.06 20.59 -18.05
C GLN A 203 8.83 20.51 -17.14
N VAL A 204 8.10 19.39 -17.24
CA VAL A 204 6.87 19.16 -16.46
C VAL A 204 7.17 18.60 -15.06
N PHE A 205 8.12 17.66 -14.95
CA PHE A 205 8.48 16.99 -13.70
C PHE A 205 9.90 17.37 -13.24
N GLN A 206 10.15 18.67 -13.04
CA GLN A 206 11.49 19.20 -12.73
C GLN A 206 12.09 18.59 -11.46
N THR A 207 11.29 18.47 -10.39
CA THR A 207 11.71 17.87 -9.12
C THR A 207 12.21 16.44 -9.33
N GLN A 208 11.41 15.60 -9.99
CA GLN A 208 11.77 14.22 -10.27
C GLN A 208 12.98 14.15 -11.21
N ALA A 209 13.05 15.00 -12.23
CA ALA A 209 14.16 15.06 -13.17
C ALA A 209 15.49 15.56 -12.56
N SER A 210 15.43 16.26 -11.42
CA SER A 210 16.57 16.69 -10.62
C SER A 210 16.97 15.69 -9.52
N THR A 211 16.12 14.71 -9.24
CA THR A 211 16.38 13.69 -8.22
C THR A 211 17.39 12.68 -8.76
N PRO A 212 18.54 12.46 -8.08
CA PRO A 212 19.53 11.47 -8.52
C PRO A 212 18.90 10.09 -8.68
N ASP A 213 19.29 9.38 -9.74
CA ASP A 213 18.83 8.03 -10.08
C ASP A 213 17.30 7.87 -10.25
N MET A 214 16.54 8.96 -10.31
CA MET A 214 15.12 8.90 -10.63
C MET A 214 14.93 8.56 -12.11
N LYS A 215 14.09 7.56 -12.36
CA LYS A 215 13.68 7.12 -13.70
C LYS A 215 12.19 7.29 -13.85
N ALA A 216 11.76 7.64 -15.06
CA ALA A 216 10.36 7.74 -15.42
C ALA A 216 9.98 6.61 -16.36
N PHE A 217 8.84 5.97 -16.08
CA PHE A 217 8.29 4.90 -16.88
C PHE A 217 6.90 5.29 -17.34
N TYR A 218 6.67 5.29 -18.64
CA TYR A 218 5.35 5.53 -19.18
C TYR A 218 4.55 4.23 -19.19
N MET A 219 3.40 4.27 -18.54
CA MET A 219 2.48 3.17 -18.29
C MET A 219 1.30 3.30 -19.26
N GLU A 220 1.29 2.47 -20.30
CA GLU A 220 0.29 2.56 -21.36
C GLU A 220 -1.13 2.23 -20.86
N ALA A 221 -1.24 1.35 -19.87
CA ALA A 221 -2.51 0.90 -19.29
C ALA A 221 -3.38 2.03 -18.74
N PHE A 222 -2.77 3.06 -18.16
CA PHE A 222 -3.48 4.25 -17.65
C PHE A 222 -3.00 5.56 -18.27
N LYS A 223 -2.18 5.50 -19.32
CA LYS A 223 -1.67 6.68 -20.04
C LYS A 223 -1.01 7.69 -19.09
N GLY A 224 -0.14 7.19 -18.22
CA GLY A 224 0.51 8.02 -17.21
C GLY A 224 1.95 7.61 -16.95
N TYR A 225 2.59 8.24 -15.96
CA TYR A 225 3.99 8.03 -15.64
C TYR A 225 4.14 7.55 -14.20
N ASP A 226 4.95 6.52 -14.02
CA ASP A 226 5.48 6.11 -12.72
C ASP A 226 6.94 6.50 -12.61
N PHE A 227 7.36 6.80 -11.38
CA PHE A 227 8.71 7.23 -11.09
C PHE A 227 9.32 6.34 -10.01
N TYR A 228 10.54 5.90 -10.26
CA TYR A 228 11.28 5.07 -9.34
C TYR A 228 12.70 5.61 -9.17
N THR A 229 13.10 5.77 -7.92
CA THR A 229 14.50 6.03 -7.56
C THR A 229 15.24 4.71 -7.59
N ASN A 230 15.82 4.36 -8.74
CA ASN A 230 16.67 3.19 -8.86
C ASN A 230 17.72 3.39 -9.95
N LYS A 231 18.90 2.81 -9.76
CA LYS A 231 20.01 2.91 -10.72
C LYS A 231 19.82 2.08 -12.00
N TYR A 232 18.68 1.41 -12.15
CA TYR A 232 18.41 0.45 -13.21
C TYR A 232 17.44 1.03 -14.25
N ASN A 233 17.39 0.39 -15.42
CA ASN A 233 16.54 0.82 -16.54
C ASN A 233 15.22 0.04 -16.61
N SER A 234 14.78 -0.51 -15.48
CA SER A 234 13.59 -1.38 -15.40
C SER A 234 12.80 -1.14 -14.11
N LEU A 235 11.50 -1.44 -14.15
CA LEU A 235 10.62 -1.30 -12.99
C LEU A 235 10.98 -2.27 -11.85
N CYS A 236 11.52 -3.45 -12.22
CA CYS A 236 11.93 -4.47 -11.26
C CYS A 236 13.38 -4.32 -10.77
N GLY A 237 14.13 -3.34 -11.26
CA GLY A 237 15.44 -3.00 -10.72
C GLY A 237 16.52 -4.03 -11.06
N ASP A 238 17.13 -4.61 -10.03
CA ASP A 238 18.31 -5.50 -10.13
C ASP A 238 17.98 -6.97 -10.43
N GLY A 239 16.69 -7.29 -10.62
CA GLY A 239 16.20 -8.66 -10.82
C GLY A 239 16.02 -9.46 -9.53
N ASN A 240 16.41 -8.94 -8.36
CA ASN A 240 16.20 -9.60 -7.07
C ASN A 240 14.87 -9.21 -6.41
N ARG A 241 14.25 -8.14 -6.89
CA ARG A 241 12.98 -7.62 -6.38
C ARG A 241 11.84 -8.60 -6.64
N TYR A 242 10.93 -8.72 -5.67
CA TYR A 242 9.71 -9.53 -5.80
C TYR A 242 8.54 -8.69 -6.30
N ALA A 243 8.35 -7.51 -5.74
CA ALA A 243 7.33 -6.57 -6.19
C ALA A 243 7.76 -5.12 -5.93
N ALA A 244 6.98 -4.18 -6.48
CA ALA A 244 7.07 -2.77 -6.17
C ALA A 244 5.68 -2.14 -6.18
N THR A 245 5.39 -1.31 -5.19
CA THR A 245 4.24 -0.40 -5.24
C THR A 245 4.67 0.97 -5.76
N SER A 246 3.88 1.54 -6.66
CA SER A 246 4.10 2.91 -7.14
C SER A 246 4.03 3.90 -5.97
N ARG A 247 5.02 4.77 -5.87
CA ARG A 247 5.02 5.83 -4.84
C ARG A 247 4.02 6.92 -5.23
N TYR A 248 3.28 7.44 -4.26
CA TYR A 248 2.45 8.61 -4.51
C TYR A 248 3.36 9.80 -4.81
N ILE A 249 3.28 10.32 -6.03
CA ILE A 249 3.90 11.60 -6.36
C ILE A 249 3.00 12.66 -5.73
N ASP A 250 3.44 13.27 -4.63
CA ASP A 250 2.75 14.41 -4.08
C ASP A 250 2.62 15.48 -5.18
N ARG A 251 1.38 15.77 -5.61
CA ARG A 251 1.13 16.84 -6.58
C ARG A 251 1.49 18.22 -6.03
N ALA A 252 1.72 18.40 -4.73
CA ALA A 252 2.34 19.62 -4.23
C ALA A 252 3.84 19.71 -4.59
N ALA A 253 4.52 18.57 -4.74
CA ALA A 253 5.91 18.46 -5.20
C ALA A 253 6.04 18.11 -6.71
N GLY A 254 4.92 17.80 -7.36
CA GLY A 254 4.81 17.31 -8.73
C GLY A 254 3.62 17.89 -9.50
N ASN A 255 3.14 19.08 -9.11
CA ASN A 255 2.23 19.83 -9.96
C ASN A 255 2.97 20.05 -11.26
N PRO A 256 2.39 19.74 -12.43
CA PRO A 256 2.98 20.20 -13.66
C PRO A 256 3.11 21.72 -13.51
N LEU A 257 4.34 22.22 -13.45
CA LEU A 257 4.63 23.66 -13.35
C LEU A 257 4.04 24.42 -14.54
N VAL A 258 3.58 23.68 -15.56
CA VAL A 258 2.83 24.13 -16.71
C VAL A 258 1.33 23.82 -16.47
N PRO A 259 0.52 24.82 -16.06
CA PRO A 259 -0.91 24.65 -15.74
C PRO A 259 -1.77 24.16 -16.92
N GLN A 260 -1.21 24.14 -18.13
CA GLN A 260 -1.88 23.78 -19.38
C GLN A 260 -1.73 22.28 -19.73
N VAL A 261 -0.99 21.50 -18.94
CA VAL A 261 -0.67 20.09 -19.22
C VAL A 261 -1.66 19.17 -18.50
N ASP A 262 -2.60 18.58 -19.26
CA ASP A 262 -3.59 17.62 -18.76
C ASP A 262 -3.03 16.19 -18.80
N ILE A 263 -2.34 15.81 -17.72
CA ILE A 263 -1.76 14.49 -17.51
C ILE A 263 -2.64 13.63 -16.60
N THR A 264 -2.68 12.32 -16.86
CA THR A 264 -3.38 11.38 -15.97
C THR A 264 -2.84 11.53 -14.54
N SER A 265 -3.75 11.64 -13.56
CA SER A 265 -3.37 11.62 -12.16
C SER A 265 -2.72 10.29 -11.81
N ALA A 266 -1.61 10.33 -11.08
CA ALA A 266 -0.89 9.14 -10.61
C ALA A 266 -1.88 8.09 -10.11
N THR A 267 -1.97 6.98 -10.85
CA THR A 267 -2.77 5.83 -10.45
C THR A 267 -1.87 4.93 -9.64
N ARG A 268 -2.21 4.69 -8.37
CA ARG A 268 -1.44 3.74 -7.58
C ARG A 268 -1.49 2.36 -8.25
N ASN A 269 -0.39 1.63 -8.19
CA ASN A 269 -0.30 0.29 -8.73
C ASN A 269 0.71 -0.57 -7.98
N VAL A 270 0.57 -1.88 -8.14
CA VAL A 270 1.52 -2.89 -7.67
C VAL A 270 2.04 -3.65 -8.88
N ILE A 271 3.36 -3.78 -8.97
CA ILE A 271 4.05 -4.51 -10.04
C ILE A 271 4.75 -5.71 -9.41
N PHE A 272 4.37 -6.92 -9.79
CA PHE A 272 5.13 -8.12 -9.47
C PHE A 272 6.25 -8.36 -10.49
N CYS A 273 7.40 -8.71 -9.95
CA CYS A 273 8.62 -9.00 -10.67
C CYS A 273 8.80 -10.51 -10.86
N PRO A 274 9.71 -10.94 -11.76
CA PRO A 274 9.91 -12.36 -12.06
C PRO A 274 10.09 -13.26 -10.83
N ASN A 275 10.77 -12.79 -9.78
CA ASN A 275 10.98 -13.56 -8.55
C ASN A 275 9.68 -13.85 -7.77
N SER A 276 8.60 -13.08 -7.96
CA SER A 276 7.30 -13.44 -7.40
C SER A 276 6.73 -14.70 -8.06
N PHE A 277 7.05 -14.98 -9.32
CA PHE A 277 6.53 -16.17 -10.01
C PHE A 277 7.53 -17.31 -10.06
N SER A 278 8.81 -17.02 -9.82
CA SER A 278 9.90 -17.99 -9.82
C SER A 278 10.91 -17.64 -8.72
N PRO A 279 10.52 -17.76 -7.44
CA PRO A 279 11.38 -17.37 -6.34
C PRO A 279 12.61 -18.30 -6.25
N PRO A 280 13.78 -17.76 -5.89
CA PRO A 280 14.94 -18.59 -5.58
C PRO A 280 14.63 -19.54 -4.41
N ASN A 281 15.02 -20.80 -4.57
CA ASN A 281 14.77 -21.85 -3.57
C ASN A 281 15.36 -21.48 -2.20
N GLY A 282 14.52 -21.54 -1.16
CA GLY A 282 14.94 -21.32 0.22
C GLY A 282 15.23 -19.86 0.57
N GLY A 283 14.94 -18.91 -0.33
CA GLY A 283 14.98 -17.48 -0.05
C GLY A 283 13.82 -17.02 0.83
N GLN A 284 13.86 -15.77 1.29
CA GLN A 284 12.69 -15.12 1.88
C GLN A 284 11.56 -15.03 0.85
N HIS A 285 10.30 -15.05 1.28
CA HIS A 285 9.14 -15.04 0.40
C HIS A 285 9.14 -16.17 -0.66
N SER A 286 9.74 -17.33 -0.35
CA SER A 286 9.79 -18.47 -1.27
C SER A 286 8.99 -19.68 -0.77
N PHE A 287 8.33 -19.57 0.38
CA PHE A 287 7.61 -20.71 0.93
C PHE A 287 6.41 -21.08 0.04
N PRO A 288 6.09 -22.37 -0.15
CA PRO A 288 5.14 -22.77 -1.19
C PRO A 288 3.73 -22.21 -1.07
N SER A 289 3.16 -22.13 0.15
CA SER A 289 1.84 -21.55 0.41
C SER A 289 1.62 -21.29 1.90
N LEU A 290 0.69 -20.40 2.22
CA LEU A 290 0.27 -20.14 3.60
C LEU A 290 -0.29 -21.40 4.28
N SER A 291 -1.14 -22.17 3.59
CA SER A 291 -1.72 -23.41 4.13
C SER A 291 -0.68 -24.48 4.44
N MET A 292 0.40 -24.55 3.64
CA MET A 292 1.47 -25.50 3.93
C MET A 292 2.24 -25.13 5.21
N ALA A 293 2.35 -23.85 5.56
CA ALA A 293 3.13 -23.41 6.71
C ALA A 293 2.57 -23.92 8.04
N VAL A 294 1.26 -24.23 8.07
CA VAL A 294 0.55 -24.78 9.22
C VAL A 294 0.23 -26.27 9.07
N SER A 295 0.75 -26.93 8.03
CA SER A 295 0.58 -28.37 7.85
C SER A 295 1.58 -29.15 8.71
N SER A 296 1.19 -30.34 9.21
CA SER A 296 2.03 -31.12 10.13
C SER A 296 3.42 -31.49 9.59
N GLY A 297 3.59 -31.59 8.26
CA GLY A 297 4.86 -31.94 7.62
C GLY A 297 5.85 -30.77 7.53
N TYR A 298 5.37 -29.54 7.70
CA TYR A 298 6.18 -28.34 7.50
C TYR A 298 6.19 -27.40 8.70
N TYR A 299 5.20 -27.49 9.59
CA TYR A 299 5.12 -26.66 10.79
C TYR A 299 6.43 -26.72 11.60
N PRO A 300 6.96 -25.57 12.04
CA PRO A 300 8.34 -25.48 12.52
C PRO A 300 8.60 -26.40 13.72
N PRO A 301 9.71 -27.15 13.70
CA PRO A 301 10.17 -27.78 14.92
C PRO A 301 10.62 -26.70 15.92
N TYR A 302 10.58 -27.04 17.20
CA TYR A 302 11.05 -26.13 18.25
C TYR A 302 12.57 -26.08 18.28
N GLY A 303 13.12 -24.90 18.53
CA GLY A 303 14.56 -24.70 18.50
C GLY A 303 15.03 -24.44 17.07
N GLY A 304 15.92 -23.46 16.95
CA GLY A 304 16.45 -22.96 15.70
C GLY A 304 17.32 -21.74 16.00
N ASP A 305 17.95 -21.20 14.98
CA ASP A 305 18.69 -19.95 15.03
C ASP A 305 18.62 -19.26 13.65
N TRP A 306 19.36 -18.16 13.51
CA TRP A 306 19.45 -17.41 12.25
C TRP A 306 20.36 -18.05 11.20
N ASN A 307 21.01 -19.19 11.50
CA ASN A 307 21.90 -19.85 10.57
C ASN A 307 21.13 -20.48 9.41
N ILE A 308 21.82 -20.54 8.26
CA ILE A 308 21.34 -21.24 7.07
C ILE A 308 21.03 -22.70 7.46
N GLY A 309 19.84 -23.19 7.06
CA GLY A 309 19.36 -24.53 7.43
C GLY A 309 18.52 -24.65 8.71
N GLN A 310 18.52 -23.66 9.63
CA GLN A 310 17.71 -23.73 10.87
C GLN A 310 16.32 -23.10 10.72
N PRO A 311 15.28 -23.57 11.43
CA PRO A 311 13.93 -23.04 11.26
C PRO A 311 13.86 -21.61 11.83
N ASN A 312 13.40 -20.67 11.01
CA ASN A 312 13.08 -19.29 11.39
C ASN A 312 11.86 -18.82 10.59
N ILE A 313 11.16 -17.81 11.08
CA ILE A 313 9.89 -17.35 10.48
C ILE A 313 10.04 -16.91 9.02
N GLU A 314 11.19 -16.36 8.61
CA GLU A 314 11.44 -15.88 7.26
C GLU A 314 11.36 -17.00 6.21
N LYS A 315 11.67 -18.24 6.63
CA LYS A 315 11.56 -19.43 5.77
C LYS A 315 10.13 -19.91 5.57
N TYR A 316 9.17 -19.41 6.35
CA TYR A 316 7.77 -19.78 6.25
C TYR A 316 6.93 -18.74 5.51
N ILE A 317 7.53 -17.62 5.11
CA ILE A 317 6.85 -16.56 4.36
C ILE A 317 6.61 -17.05 2.92
N PRO A 318 5.35 -17.22 2.49
CA PRO A 318 5.05 -17.55 1.11
C PRO A 318 5.23 -16.34 0.20
N VAL A 319 5.28 -16.58 -1.10
CA VAL A 319 5.26 -15.51 -2.11
C VAL A 319 4.03 -14.60 -1.94
N SER A 320 2.88 -15.15 -1.55
CA SER A 320 1.68 -14.36 -1.23
C SER A 320 1.91 -13.36 -0.09
N GLY A 321 2.91 -13.58 0.77
CA GLY A 321 3.38 -12.62 1.75
C GLY A 321 3.96 -11.35 1.12
N THR A 322 4.59 -11.43 -0.05
CA THR A 322 4.99 -10.25 -0.83
C THR A 322 3.77 -9.43 -1.21
N PHE A 323 2.72 -10.05 -1.76
CA PHE A 323 1.50 -9.32 -2.08
C PHE A 323 0.91 -8.62 -0.86
N TYR A 324 0.85 -9.33 0.28
CA TYR A 324 0.37 -8.76 1.53
C TYR A 324 1.21 -7.58 2.03
N HIS A 325 2.55 -7.66 1.92
CA HIS A 325 3.46 -6.56 2.18
C HIS A 325 3.13 -5.33 1.31
N GLU A 326 2.95 -5.51 0.00
CA GLU A 326 2.64 -4.40 -0.91
C GLU A 326 1.30 -3.70 -0.60
N LEU A 327 0.34 -4.39 0.02
CA LEU A 327 -0.91 -3.76 0.45
C LEU A 327 -0.68 -2.66 1.49
N TYR A 328 0.35 -2.77 2.33
CA TYR A 328 0.68 -1.72 3.29
C TYR A 328 1.30 -0.49 2.61
N HIS A 329 2.11 -0.66 1.56
CA HIS A 329 2.53 0.46 0.72
C HIS A 329 1.34 1.11 0.00
N LEU A 330 0.44 0.28 -0.52
CA LEU A 330 -0.68 0.74 -1.32
C LEU A 330 -1.68 1.57 -0.51
N THR A 331 -1.98 1.14 0.71
CA THR A 331 -3.04 1.70 1.55
C THR A 331 -2.58 2.83 2.48
N ASP A 332 -1.26 3.03 2.63
CA ASP A 332 -0.76 4.09 3.49
C ASP A 332 -0.69 5.47 2.80
N VAL A 333 -0.64 6.50 3.63
CA VAL A 333 -0.53 7.91 3.23
C VAL A 333 0.95 8.26 3.11
N GLY A 334 1.46 8.28 1.88
CA GLY A 334 2.84 8.64 1.57
C GLY A 334 3.69 7.46 1.10
N ASP A 335 5.00 7.66 1.13
CA ASP A 335 5.99 6.65 0.80
C ASP A 335 6.39 5.90 2.08
N THR A 336 5.82 4.72 2.30
CA THR A 336 6.29 3.83 3.36
C THR A 336 7.62 3.24 2.94
N ALA A 337 8.65 3.50 3.74
CA ALA A 337 9.96 2.90 3.53
C ALA A 337 9.96 1.42 3.94
N ASP A 338 10.94 0.68 3.41
CA ASP A 338 11.30 -0.68 3.84
C ASP A 338 12.59 -0.65 4.67
N PRO A 339 12.58 -0.07 5.90
CA PRO A 339 13.79 0.05 6.70
C PRO A 339 14.34 -1.31 7.13
N TYR A 340 13.50 -2.35 7.24
CA TYR A 340 13.91 -3.65 7.76
C TYR A 340 13.29 -4.81 6.98
N ARG A 341 14.14 -5.58 6.30
CA ARG A 341 13.75 -6.79 5.55
C ARG A 341 13.81 -8.09 6.38
N HIS A 342 14.68 -8.14 7.38
CA HIS A 342 14.91 -9.34 8.18
C HIS A 342 14.26 -9.20 9.55
N MET A 343 13.62 -10.26 10.03
CA MET A 343 12.95 -10.30 11.32
C MET A 343 13.93 -10.03 12.48
N ILE A 344 15.23 -10.34 12.34
CA ILE A 344 16.21 -9.98 13.37
C ILE A 344 16.38 -8.47 13.50
N HIS A 345 16.35 -7.75 12.38
CA HIS A 345 16.46 -6.29 12.38
C HIS A 345 15.19 -5.66 12.94
N ILE A 346 14.01 -6.20 12.59
CA ILE A 346 12.72 -5.78 13.14
C ILE A 346 12.69 -5.99 14.65
N TYR A 347 13.13 -7.16 15.13
CA TYR A 347 13.22 -7.47 16.56
C TYR A 347 14.19 -6.54 17.30
N MET A 348 15.37 -6.28 16.72
CA MET A 348 16.35 -5.37 17.33
C MET A 348 15.82 -3.93 17.36
N ALA A 349 15.14 -3.49 16.30
CA ALA A 349 14.48 -2.19 16.24
C ALA A 349 13.36 -2.09 17.28
N ALA A 350 12.57 -3.15 17.49
CA ALA A 350 11.56 -3.23 18.54
C ALA A 350 12.19 -3.06 19.93
N ARG A 351 13.27 -3.79 20.20
CA ARG A 351 14.02 -3.68 21.46
C ARG A 351 14.69 -2.33 21.69
N GLN A 352 15.05 -1.65 20.61
CA GLN A 352 15.63 -0.32 20.63
C GLN A 352 14.57 0.78 20.61
N GLN A 353 13.29 0.41 20.69
CA GLN A 353 12.20 1.37 20.71
C GLN A 353 12.22 2.29 19.45
N ALA A 354 12.51 1.71 18.29
CA ALA A 354 12.58 2.43 17.03
C ALA A 354 11.20 2.65 16.40
N ALA A 355 10.85 3.92 16.16
CA ALA A 355 9.56 4.30 15.58
C ALA A 355 9.25 3.67 14.22
N ASN A 356 10.31 3.41 13.44
CA ASN A 356 10.24 2.92 12.07
C ASN A 356 9.57 1.54 11.94
N ASN A 357 9.45 0.75 13.02
CA ASN A 357 8.77 -0.55 12.95
C ASN A 357 7.30 -0.43 12.57
N ALA A 358 6.62 0.62 13.05
CA ALA A 358 5.23 0.89 12.67
C ALA A 358 5.10 1.32 11.20
N ASP A 359 6.16 1.84 10.58
CA ASP A 359 6.15 2.28 9.19
C ASP A 359 6.67 1.22 8.19
N ASN A 360 7.19 0.10 8.69
CA ASN A 360 7.79 -0.98 7.92
C ASN A 360 6.75 -2.07 7.56
N PRO A 361 6.34 -2.19 6.28
CA PRO A 361 5.37 -3.22 5.85
C PRO A 361 5.76 -4.65 6.23
N GLU A 362 7.05 -4.94 6.20
CA GLU A 362 7.58 -6.26 6.54
C GLU A 362 7.29 -6.66 8.00
N SER A 363 7.23 -5.69 8.94
CA SER A 363 6.82 -5.96 10.33
C SER A 363 5.39 -6.50 10.40
N TYR A 364 4.48 -5.96 9.60
CA TYR A 364 3.09 -6.41 9.55
C TYR A 364 2.95 -7.80 8.93
N LEU A 365 3.77 -8.10 7.91
CA LEU A 365 3.85 -9.44 7.34
C LEU A 365 4.31 -10.47 8.38
N TYR A 366 5.41 -10.20 9.10
CA TYR A 366 5.87 -11.12 10.15
C TYR A 366 4.86 -11.24 11.29
N MET A 367 4.19 -10.15 11.68
CA MET A 367 3.14 -10.18 12.71
C MET A 367 1.97 -11.04 12.29
N ALA A 368 1.47 -10.87 11.07
CA ALA A 368 0.38 -11.66 10.52
C ALA A 368 0.76 -13.15 10.41
N MET A 369 1.97 -13.45 9.92
CA MET A 369 2.45 -14.82 9.80
C MET A 369 2.62 -15.50 11.16
N ALA A 370 3.30 -14.83 12.10
CA ALA A 370 3.52 -15.35 13.45
C ALA A 370 2.19 -15.65 14.14
N THR A 371 1.23 -14.72 14.02
CA THR A 371 -0.11 -14.88 14.56
C THR A 371 -0.86 -16.03 13.89
N TYR A 372 -0.82 -16.11 12.55
CA TYR A 372 -1.51 -17.17 11.81
C TYR A 372 -1.00 -18.56 12.23
N MET A 373 0.31 -18.72 12.36
CA MET A 373 0.90 -19.99 12.81
C MET A 373 0.57 -20.29 14.28
N PHE A 374 0.61 -19.29 15.16
CA PHE A 374 0.23 -19.43 16.57
C PHE A 374 -1.23 -19.87 16.74
N LEU A 375 -2.16 -19.30 15.96
CA LEU A 375 -3.59 -19.60 16.04
C LEU A 375 -3.99 -20.92 15.36
N ASN A 376 -3.12 -21.49 14.52
CA ASN A 376 -3.43 -22.68 13.73
C ASN A 376 -2.36 -23.78 13.86
N PRO A 377 -2.04 -24.26 15.08
CA PRO A 377 -1.15 -25.41 15.22
C PRO A 377 -1.82 -26.65 14.62
N PRO A 378 -1.12 -27.45 13.80
CA PRO A 378 -1.68 -28.70 13.31
C PRO A 378 -1.92 -29.68 14.47
N GLN A 379 -2.84 -30.62 14.27
CA GLN A 379 -3.22 -31.59 15.29
C GLN A 379 -1.99 -32.29 15.90
N GLY A 380 -1.89 -32.27 17.22
CA GLY A 380 -0.79 -32.90 17.96
C GLY A 380 0.50 -32.09 18.02
N LYS A 381 0.50 -30.81 17.58
CA LYS A 381 1.60 -29.86 17.77
C LYS A 381 1.18 -28.74 18.73
N ASP A 382 2.16 -28.16 19.43
CA ASP A 382 1.94 -26.98 20.28
C ASP A 382 1.91 -25.71 19.43
N ALA A 383 1.24 -24.68 19.93
CA ALA A 383 1.35 -23.33 19.36
C ALA A 383 2.79 -22.82 19.42
N VAL A 384 3.22 -22.10 18.39
CA VAL A 384 4.57 -21.53 18.29
C VAL A 384 4.55 -20.01 18.38
N LEU A 385 5.57 -19.46 19.01
CA LEU A 385 5.91 -18.04 18.99
C LEU A 385 7.30 -17.87 18.36
N PHE A 386 7.59 -16.66 17.88
CA PHE A 386 8.83 -16.35 17.16
C PHE A 386 9.63 -15.19 17.80
N PRO A 387 10.07 -15.31 19.07
CA PRO A 387 10.96 -14.32 19.67
C PRO A 387 12.25 -14.24 18.85
N ALA A 388 12.58 -13.03 18.36
CA ALA A 388 13.64 -12.83 17.38
C ALA A 388 13.56 -13.87 16.24
N GLY A 389 12.38 -14.05 15.64
CA GLY A 389 12.19 -14.90 14.45
C GLY A 389 12.40 -16.41 14.63
N VAL A 390 12.80 -16.88 15.82
CA VAL A 390 13.11 -18.28 16.10
C VAL A 390 11.90 -18.99 16.73
N PRO A 391 11.45 -20.14 16.19
CA PRO A 391 10.29 -20.85 16.73
C PRO A 391 10.56 -21.41 18.12
N LYS A 392 9.68 -21.06 19.06
CA LYS A 392 9.61 -21.62 20.42
C LYS A 392 8.19 -22.08 20.71
N LYS A 393 8.04 -23.09 21.56
CA LYS A 393 6.73 -23.43 22.12
C LYS A 393 6.18 -22.22 22.86
N ALA A 394 4.92 -21.89 22.64
CA ALA A 394 4.27 -20.80 23.34
C ALA A 394 4.32 -20.98 24.88
N SER A 395 4.23 -22.23 25.36
CA SER A 395 4.36 -22.58 26.78
C SER A 395 5.72 -22.24 27.39
N ASP A 396 6.77 -22.14 26.58
CA ASP A 396 8.15 -22.00 27.03
C ASP A 396 8.61 -20.53 27.01
N VAL A 397 7.80 -19.63 26.44
CA VAL A 397 8.08 -18.20 26.38
C VAL A 397 7.51 -17.53 27.63
N LYS A 398 8.42 -17.09 28.50
CA LYS A 398 8.07 -16.46 29.78
C LYS A 398 7.48 -15.08 29.59
#